data_AF-A0A940QM17-F1
#
_entry.id   AF-A0A940QM17-F1
#
_cell.length_a   1.000
_cell.length_b   1.000
_cell.length_c   1.000
_cell.angle_alpha   90.00
_cell.angle_beta   90.00
_cell.angle_gamma   90.00
#
_symmetry.space_group_name_H-M   'P 1'
#
loop_
_entity.id
_entity.type
_entity.pdbx_description
1 polymer ?
#
loop_
_entity_poly.entity_id
_entity_poly.type
_entity_poly.pdbx_seq_one_letter_code
_entity_poly.pdbx_strand_id
1 'polypeptide(L)' 'ARPAFRGRSTHVYSIDITDESGDLVCVSRCTIAVRPRKKES' A
#
# COMPACT_ATOMS: atom_id res chain seq x y z
N ALA A 1 0.14 -7.05 -3.05
CA ALA A 1 -0.56 -5.96 -2.33
C ALA A 1 -1.86 -5.64 -3.07
N ARG A 2 -2.96 -5.47 -2.33
CA ARG A 2 -4.29 -5.16 -2.88
C ARG A 2 -4.69 -3.72 -2.52
N PRO A 3 -5.20 -2.90 -3.46
CA PRO A 3 -5.63 -1.55 -3.15
C PRO A 3 -6.93 -1.59 -2.32
N ALA A 4 -6.90 -1.02 -1.11
CA ALA A 4 -8.09 -0.87 -0.27
C ALA A 4 -8.79 0.48 -0.53
N PHE A 5 -8.02 1.53 -0.83
CA PHE A 5 -8.54 2.85 -1.20
C PHE A 5 -7.54 3.58 -2.11
N ARG A 6 -8.02 4.25 -3.16
CA ARG A 6 -7.19 5.09 -4.04
C ARG A 6 -7.84 6.45 -4.26
N GLY A 7 -7.54 7.40 -3.38
CA GLY A 7 -7.95 8.80 -3.51
C GLY A 7 -6.84 9.69 -4.07
N ARG A 8 -7.20 10.88 -4.54
CA ARG A 8 -6.28 11.84 -5.18
C ARG A 8 -5.02 12.18 -4.36
N SER A 9 -5.13 12.20 -3.03
CA SER A 9 -4.04 12.58 -2.13
C SER A 9 -3.54 11.45 -1.23
N THR A 10 -4.24 10.31 -1.20
CA THR A 10 -4.01 9.23 -0.26
C THR A 10 -4.39 7.90 -0.89
N HIS A 11 -3.45 6.96 -0.89
CA HIS A 11 -3.73 5.56 -1.22
C HIS A 11 -3.56 4.69 0.02
N VAL A 12 -4.35 3.63 0.13
CA VAL A 12 -4.24 2.62 1.17
C VAL A 12 -4.16 1.26 0.51
N TYR A 13 -3.19 0.45 0.91
CA TYR A 13 -2.97 -0.90 0.42
C TYR A 13 -2.98 -1.89 1.58
N SER A 14 -3.65 -3.02 1.36
CA SER A 14 -3.55 -4.21 2.21
C SER A 14 -2.47 -5.12 1.64
N ILE A 15 -1.60 -5.63 2.53
CA ILE A 15 -0.54 -6.57 2.19
C ILE A 15 -0.70 -7.80 3.08
N ASP A 16 -0.92 -8.93 2.43
CA ASP A 16 -0.96 -10.24 3.06
C ASP A 16 0.39 -10.90 2.81
N ILE A 17 1.04 -11.38 3.87
CA ILE A 17 2.34 -12.07 3.82
C ILE A 17 2.09 -13.52 4.23
N THR A 18 2.49 -14.44 3.37
CA THR A 18 2.40 -15.89 3.63
C THR A 18 3.79 -16.48 3.76
N ASP A 19 3.90 -17.60 4.48
CA ASP A 19 5.12 -18.40 4.52
C ASP A 19 5.22 -19.36 3.31
N GLU A 20 6.23 -20.24 3.32
CA GLU A 20 6.48 -21.24 2.28
C GLU A 20 5.41 -22.33 2.19
N SER A 21 4.66 -22.57 3.28
CA SER A 21 3.52 -23.49 3.30
C SER A 21 2.24 -22.84 2.74
N GLY A 22 2.28 -21.52 2.53
CA GLY A 22 1.15 -20.72 2.06
C GLY A 22 0.26 -20.21 3.20
N ASP A 23 0.65 -20.41 4.46
CA ASP A 23 -0.11 -19.97 5.61
C ASP A 23 0.01 -18.46 5.78
N LEU A 24 -1.09 -17.79 6.11
CA LEU A 24 -1.12 -16.34 6.32
C LEU A 24 -0.46 -16.00 7.67
N VAL A 25 0.74 -15.43 7.61
CA VAL A 25 1.55 -15.13 8.81
C VAL A 25 1.48 -13.67 9.24
N CYS A 26 1.17 -12.74 8.33
CA CYS A 26 1.05 -11.33 8.68
C CYS A 26 0.09 -10.59 7.73
N VAL A 27 -0.69 -9.67 8.31
CA VAL A 27 -1.49 -8.70 7.56
C VAL A 27 -1.01 -7.31 7.92
N SER A 28 -0.62 -6.54 6.91
CA SER A 28 -0.15 -5.17 7.06
C SER A 28 -0.98 -4.21 6.22
N ARG A 29 -1.02 -2.95 6.66
CA ARG A 29 -1.69 -1.86 5.95
C ARG A 29 -0.74 -0.69 5.76
N CYS A 30 -0.49 -0.34 4.50
CA CYS A 30 0.32 0.83 4.16
C CYS A 30 -0.59 1.97 3.71
N THR A 31 -0.42 3.14 4.34
CA THR A 31 -1.07 4.40 3.93
C THR A 31 -0.02 5.29 3.28
N ILE A 32 -0.25 5.68 2.02
CA ILE A 32 0.71 6.40 1.20
C ILE A 32 0.15 7.78 0.87
N ALA A 33 0.94 8.82 1.16
CA ALA A 33 0.65 10.18 0.75
C ALA A 33 0.98 10.37 -0.74
N VAL A 34 -0.02 10.73 -1.54
CA VAL A 34 0.16 11.07 -2.96
C VAL A 34 0.31 12.59 -3.08
N ARG A 35 1.42 13.04 -3.66
CA ARG A 35 1.73 14.47 -3.83
C ARG A 35 2.13 14.76 -5.27
N PRO A 36 1.79 15.96 -5.80
CA PRO A 36 2.29 16.37 -7.11
C PRO A 36 3.82 16.42 -7.07
N ARG A 37 4.45 16.06 -8.18
CA ARG A 37 5.91 16.20 -8.31
C ARG A 37 6.26 17.68 -8.22
N LYS A 38 7.30 18.01 -7.44
CA LYS A 38 7.86 19.37 -7.44
C LYS A 38 8.43 19.62 -8.85
N LYS A 39 8.10 20.76 -9.46
CA LYS A 39 8.79 21.20 -10.68
C LYS A 39 10.22 21.58 -10.29
N GLU A 40 11.18 21.07 -11.02
CA GLU A 40 12.58 21.49 -10.92
C GLU A 40 12.68 22.92 -11.52
N SER A 41 13.44 23.81 -10.87
CA SER A 41 13.63 25.21 -11.26
C SER A 41 14.96 25.39 -11.95
#